data_AF-A0A3M0ZRK9-F1
#
_entry.id   AF-A0A3M0ZRK9-F1
#
_cell.length_a   1.000
_cell.length_b   1.000
_cell.length_c   1.000
_cell.angle_alpha   90.00
_cell.angle_beta   90.00
_cell.angle_gamma   90.00
#
_symmetry.space_group_name_H-M   'P 1'
#
loop_
_entity.id
_entity.type
_entity.pdbx_description
1 polymer ?
#
loop_
_entity_poly.entity_id
_entity_poly.type
_entity_poly.pdbx_seq_one_letter_code
_entity_poly.pdbx_strand_id
1 'polypeptide(L)'
;MERSKRQEAIKRFIDLTFAAVPLLVLWPLFIVIGILIKLDSKGPVFFRQERMGRGMKPFRIFKFRTMIVGAYRSGARLTVKRDPRITRVGQVLRWTKLDELPQLFNVLAGDMSLVGPRPEDPYFVAFYDEEQKQVLSVKPGLIGPSQIDGRDEVEKYPEGIEDTERYYIEHILPEKLERDLEYVRTATVWSDLRFLVGGFLRVVASQFKRSFFARVRGRLALVSADLVLIIGSYILANFIHMDWRIPDRAWPFIARTLFWCVVLKPPVFLYYGLYQRSTRWVGSRDLAALVKAVSLASALVVAVTYLSGLQAHSRAVFVVDWALLMFSMASFRFILRHVLSGASRRVEPTSYTKVLVAGSGHGGESILRALLEDPKSRYLPVGIIDHEPHRWGALIHGVRVMGGATDIAMAASTHGVEMVLVALADLDPSVVRDIAEACKKLGIEYRLIPALSDVLSQEEPQLVRPDLLPNEGRV
;
A
#
# COMPACT_ATOMS: atom_id res chain seq x y z
N MET A 1 37.89 -4.00 16.90
CA MET A 1 38.96 -4.25 15.92
C MET A 1 38.83 -3.21 14.83
N GLU A 2 39.71 -2.21 14.81
CA GLU A 2 39.61 -1.09 13.87
C GLU A 2 40.20 -1.51 12.52
N ARG A 3 39.50 -1.25 11.40
CA ARG A 3 40.03 -1.55 10.06
C ARG A 3 41.32 -0.76 9.85
N SER A 4 42.31 -1.36 9.20
CA SER A 4 43.53 -0.61 8.84
C SER A 4 43.15 0.61 8.00
N LYS A 5 43.80 1.76 8.24
CA LYS A 5 43.59 3.00 7.46
C LYS A 5 43.59 2.75 5.95
N ARG A 6 44.42 1.80 5.48
CA ARG A 6 44.48 1.37 4.07
C ARG A 6 43.17 0.73 3.60
N GLN A 7 42.58 -0.15 4.41
CA GLN A 7 41.30 -0.81 4.09
C GLN A 7 40.14 0.18 4.08
N GLU A 8 40.13 1.17 4.98
CA GLU A 8 39.12 2.23 4.99
C GLU A 8 39.23 3.12 3.75
N ALA A 9 40.44 3.49 3.33
CA ALA A 9 40.67 4.25 2.12
C ALA A 9 40.21 3.51 0.86
N ILE A 10 40.55 2.21 0.76
CA ILE A 10 40.09 1.34 -0.35
C ILE A 10 38.57 1.24 -0.37
N LYS A 11 37.95 0.99 0.78
CA LYS A 11 36.48 0.95 0.89
C LYS A 11 35.86 2.28 0.45
N ARG A 12 36.40 3.40 0.90
CA ARG A 12 35.89 4.72 0.53
C ARG A 12 35.98 4.97 -0.98
N PHE A 13 37.08 4.55 -1.61
CA PHE A 13 37.24 4.66 -3.06
C PHE A 13 36.20 3.80 -3.81
N ILE A 14 35.96 2.57 -3.36
CA ILE A 14 34.92 1.69 -3.90
C ILE A 14 33.54 2.34 -3.73
N ASP A 15 33.21 2.81 -2.53
CA ASP A 15 31.93 3.47 -2.22
C ASP A 15 31.66 4.64 -3.16
N LEU A 16 32.65 5.52 -3.37
CA LEU A 16 32.52 6.67 -4.25
C LEU A 16 32.33 6.26 -5.71
N THR A 17 33.13 5.30 -6.19
CA THR A 17 33.08 4.85 -7.60
C THR A 17 31.74 4.20 -7.91
N PHE A 18 31.31 3.25 -7.07
CA PHE A 18 30.08 2.50 -7.28
C PHE A 18 28.81 3.29 -6.88
N ALA A 19 28.92 4.41 -6.18
CA ALA A 19 27.80 5.34 -5.99
C ALA A 19 27.69 6.38 -7.13
N ALA A 20 28.82 6.87 -7.65
CA ALA A 20 28.83 7.89 -8.70
C ALA A 20 28.32 7.35 -10.04
N VAL A 21 28.72 6.13 -10.44
CA VAL A 21 28.33 5.54 -11.72
C VAL A 21 26.80 5.40 -11.86
N PRO A 22 26.06 4.80 -10.91
CA PRO A 22 24.61 4.72 -11.00
C PRO A 22 23.92 6.09 -10.98
N LEU A 23 24.44 7.06 -10.21
CA LEU A 23 23.88 8.42 -10.23
C LEU A 23 24.03 9.08 -11.60
N LEU A 24 25.16 8.89 -12.27
CA LEU A 24 25.42 9.40 -13.62
C LEU A 24 24.62 8.64 -14.70
N VAL A 25 24.37 7.35 -14.54
CA VAL A 25 23.62 6.58 -15.54
C VAL A 25 22.11 6.75 -15.36
N LEU A 26 21.64 6.85 -14.11
CA LEU A 26 20.21 6.85 -13.76
C LEU A 26 19.62 8.25 -13.56
N TRP A 27 20.37 9.34 -13.78
CA TRP A 27 19.82 10.70 -13.60
C TRP A 27 18.52 10.98 -14.41
N PRO A 28 18.32 10.47 -15.66
CA PRO A 28 17.05 10.70 -16.36
C PRO A 28 15.90 10.01 -15.65
N LEU A 29 16.14 8.81 -15.09
CA LEU A 29 15.17 8.08 -14.30
C LEU A 29 14.79 8.83 -13.01
N PHE A 30 15.76 9.50 -12.36
CA PHE A 30 15.48 10.33 -11.18
C PHE A 30 14.53 11.48 -11.51
N ILE A 31 14.69 12.12 -12.68
CA ILE A 31 13.79 13.18 -13.15
C ILE A 31 12.38 12.63 -13.39
N VAL A 32 12.26 11.52 -14.11
CA VAL A 32 10.96 10.88 -14.38
C VAL A 32 10.26 10.50 -13.07
N ILE A 33 10.97 9.86 -12.14
CA ILE A 33 10.43 9.52 -10.82
C ILE A 33 10.00 10.79 -10.07
N GLY A 34 10.80 11.86 -10.11
CA GLY A 34 10.47 13.13 -9.48
C GLY A 34 9.19 13.76 -10.01
N ILE A 35 8.99 13.74 -11.34
CA ILE A 35 7.76 14.21 -11.98
C ILE A 35 6.56 13.35 -11.53
N LEU A 36 6.70 12.02 -11.57
CA LEU A 36 5.63 11.10 -11.15
C LEU A 36 5.22 11.34 -9.68
N ILE A 37 6.18 11.56 -8.78
CA ILE A 37 5.91 11.86 -7.37
C ILE A 37 5.16 13.18 -7.20
N LYS A 38 5.47 14.20 -8.01
CA LYS A 38 4.80 15.51 -8.00
C LYS A 38 3.39 15.46 -8.57
N LEU A 39 3.16 14.62 -9.58
CA LEU A 39 1.84 14.39 -10.15
C LEU A 39 0.93 13.57 -9.24
N ASP A 40 1.50 12.69 -8.40
CA ASP A 40 0.73 11.81 -7.51
C ASP A 40 0.32 12.50 -6.20
N SER A 41 1.16 13.38 -5.63
CA SER A 41 0.82 14.09 -4.39
C SER A 41 1.53 15.44 -4.22
N LYS A 42 0.90 16.40 -3.52
CA LYS A 42 1.51 17.70 -3.19
C LYS A 42 2.71 17.54 -2.26
N GLY A 43 3.75 18.37 -2.41
CA GLY A 43 4.93 18.43 -1.52
C GLY A 43 6.28 18.09 -2.20
N PRO A 44 7.37 17.83 -1.44
CA PRO A 44 8.72 17.63 -1.98
C PRO A 44 8.93 16.24 -2.62
N VAL A 45 9.85 16.16 -3.59
CA VAL A 45 10.21 14.89 -4.25
C VAL A 45 10.97 13.96 -3.30
N PHE A 46 11.93 14.53 -2.55
CA PHE A 46 12.74 13.79 -1.61
C PHE A 46 12.12 13.81 -0.22
N PHE A 47 12.09 12.65 0.41
CA PHE A 47 11.83 12.47 1.82
C PHE A 47 13.16 12.47 2.58
N ARG A 48 13.19 13.16 3.72
CA ARG A 48 14.34 13.25 4.61
C ARG A 48 13.91 12.87 6.02
N GLN A 49 14.63 11.95 6.65
CA GLN A 49 14.42 11.54 8.03
C GLN A 49 15.76 11.46 8.75
N GLU A 50 15.77 11.82 10.03
CA GLU A 50 16.94 11.65 10.87
C GLU A 50 17.18 10.18 11.17
N ARG A 51 18.42 9.74 11.01
CA ARG A 51 18.87 8.39 11.30
C ARG A 51 20.20 8.42 12.02
N MET A 52 20.47 7.38 12.78
CA MET A 52 21.73 7.26 13.51
C MET A 52 22.84 6.75 12.60
N GLY A 53 23.96 7.47 12.55
CA GLY A 53 25.15 7.14 11.79
C GLY A 53 26.32 6.68 12.66
N ARG A 54 27.51 6.65 12.06
CA ARG A 54 28.74 6.20 12.74
C ARG A 54 29.06 7.08 13.95
N GLY A 55 29.36 6.46 15.10
CA GLY A 55 29.71 7.13 16.33
C GLY A 55 28.55 7.91 16.94
N MET A 56 27.32 7.40 16.80
CA MET A 56 26.09 8.04 17.29
C MET A 56 25.86 9.45 16.73
N LYS A 57 26.38 9.73 15.52
CA LYS A 57 26.16 11.01 14.85
C LYS A 57 24.89 10.94 14.00
N PRO A 58 23.85 11.73 14.28
CA PRO A 58 22.65 11.75 13.46
C PRO A 58 22.94 12.35 12.09
N PHE A 59 22.30 11.82 11.06
CA PHE A 59 22.34 12.36 9.69
C PHE A 59 20.96 12.24 9.03
N ARG A 60 20.75 12.97 7.94
CA ARG A 60 19.48 12.96 7.21
C ARG A 60 19.57 12.02 6.01
N ILE A 61 18.81 10.93 6.05
CA ILE A 61 18.75 9.96 4.95
C ILE A 61 17.93 10.54 3.78
N PHE A 62 18.39 10.35 2.55
CA PHE A 62 17.66 10.71 1.34
C PHE A 62 16.87 9.52 0.80
N LYS A 63 15.56 9.70 0.59
CA LYS A 63 14.72 8.74 -0.13
C LYS A 63 13.81 9.47 -1.11
N PHE A 64 13.29 8.79 -2.11
CA PHE A 64 12.12 9.31 -2.80
C PHE A 64 10.91 9.24 -1.88
N ARG A 65 10.06 10.26 -1.96
CA ARG A 65 8.84 10.29 -1.18
C ARG A 65 7.85 9.25 -1.72
N THR A 66 7.43 8.36 -0.83
CA THR A 66 6.45 7.32 -1.15
C THR A 66 5.15 7.44 -0.35
N MET A 67 5.12 8.32 0.65
CA MET A 67 3.96 8.57 1.52
C MET A 67 3.48 10.02 1.41
N ILE A 68 2.21 10.27 1.77
CA ILE A 68 1.63 11.62 1.82
C ILE A 68 2.38 12.51 2.83
N VAL A 69 2.36 13.83 2.61
CA VAL A 69 2.97 14.78 3.54
C VAL A 69 2.24 14.73 4.88
N GLY A 70 2.98 14.68 5.98
CA GLY A 70 2.40 14.56 7.33
C GLY A 70 2.12 13.13 7.78
N ALA A 71 2.37 12.11 6.95
CA ALA A 71 2.19 10.70 7.29
C ALA A 71 2.89 10.26 8.60
N TYR A 72 3.96 10.93 9.01
CA TYR A 72 4.69 10.60 10.23
C TYR A 72 4.12 11.29 11.49
N ARG A 73 3.25 12.30 11.33
CA ARG A 73 2.58 12.96 12.46
C ARG A 73 1.46 12.11 13.06
N SER A 74 0.98 11.10 12.33
CA SER A 74 -0.05 10.15 12.77
C SER A 74 0.48 9.06 13.72
N GLY A 75 1.57 9.30 14.46
CA GLY A 75 2.09 8.42 15.52
C GLY A 75 2.90 7.18 15.08
N ALA A 76 2.55 6.51 13.98
CA ALA A 76 3.20 5.26 13.60
C ALA A 76 4.55 5.46 12.91
N ARG A 77 5.65 5.14 13.61
CA ARG A 77 7.05 5.18 13.09
C ARG A 77 7.38 4.02 12.15
N LEU A 78 6.65 2.91 12.29
CA LEU A 78 6.76 1.71 11.48
C LEU A 78 5.67 1.67 10.39
N THR A 79 5.97 0.98 9.29
CA THR A 79 5.02 0.77 8.19
C THR A 79 4.30 -0.56 8.39
N VAL A 80 2.97 -0.55 8.31
CA VAL A 80 2.14 -1.76 8.38
C VAL A 80 1.72 -2.28 7.00
N LYS A 81 1.19 -3.51 6.96
CA LYS A 81 0.66 -4.14 5.75
C LYS A 81 -0.51 -3.33 5.20
N ARG A 82 -0.41 -2.85 3.94
CA ARG A 82 -1.39 -1.98 3.25
C ARG A 82 -1.65 -0.62 3.93
N ASP A 83 -0.57 0.05 4.31
CA ASP A 83 -0.62 1.38 4.91
C ASP A 83 -1.29 2.44 3.97
N PRO A 84 -2.41 3.08 4.39
CA PRO A 84 -3.16 4.04 3.58
C PRO A 84 -2.38 5.33 3.30
N ARG A 85 -1.31 5.59 4.05
CA ARG A 85 -0.44 6.76 3.87
C ARG A 85 0.45 6.64 2.63
N ILE A 86 0.57 5.45 2.04
CA ILE A 86 1.41 5.20 0.85
C ILE A 86 0.67 5.62 -0.42
N THR A 87 1.32 6.48 -1.20
CA THR A 87 0.83 6.98 -2.50
C THR A 87 0.88 5.91 -3.61
N ARG A 88 0.20 6.12 -4.74
CA ARG A 88 0.12 5.11 -5.82
C ARG A 88 1.48 4.86 -6.46
N VAL A 89 2.20 5.94 -6.78
CA VAL A 89 3.59 5.90 -7.25
C VAL A 89 4.50 5.36 -6.13
N GLY A 90 4.24 5.77 -4.89
CA GLY A 90 4.98 5.28 -3.73
C GLY A 90 4.94 3.78 -3.52
N GLN A 91 3.81 3.13 -3.81
CA GLN A 91 3.69 1.66 -3.77
C GLN A 91 4.65 0.99 -4.76
N VAL A 92 4.73 1.52 -5.99
CA VAL A 92 5.63 0.98 -7.02
C VAL A 92 7.09 1.21 -6.62
N LEU A 93 7.42 2.41 -6.14
CA LEU A 93 8.78 2.75 -5.72
C LEU A 93 9.26 1.88 -4.55
N ARG A 94 8.43 1.67 -3.52
CA ARG A 94 8.75 0.80 -2.37
C ARG A 94 8.91 -0.66 -2.77
N TRP A 95 8.05 -1.14 -3.67
CA TRP A 95 8.10 -2.52 -4.13
C TRP A 95 9.33 -2.80 -5.02
N THR A 96 9.69 -1.85 -5.88
CA THR A 96 10.92 -1.93 -6.69
C THR A 96 12.19 -1.56 -5.92
N LYS A 97 12.06 -1.00 -4.70
CA LYS A 97 13.14 -0.40 -3.89
C LYS A 97 13.84 0.78 -4.57
N LEU A 98 13.23 1.34 -5.61
CA LEU A 98 13.74 2.54 -6.27
C LEU A 98 13.67 3.75 -5.35
N ASP A 99 12.82 3.73 -4.31
CA ASP A 99 12.74 4.80 -3.33
C ASP A 99 14.01 5.01 -2.51
N GLU A 100 14.86 3.98 -2.42
CA GLU A 100 16.11 4.02 -1.67
C GLU A 100 17.30 4.52 -2.51
N LEU A 101 17.17 4.67 -3.84
CA LEU A 101 18.27 5.13 -4.70
C LEU A 101 18.86 6.51 -4.33
N PRO A 102 18.09 7.51 -3.85
CA PRO A 102 18.66 8.78 -3.41
C PRO A 102 19.65 8.66 -2.25
N GLN A 103 19.69 7.54 -1.52
CA GLN A 103 20.70 7.30 -0.49
C GLN A 103 22.13 7.24 -1.06
N LEU A 104 22.30 7.04 -2.38
CA LEU A 104 23.61 7.18 -3.03
C LEU A 104 24.21 8.59 -2.83
N PHE A 105 23.39 9.63 -2.68
CA PHE A 105 23.86 10.96 -2.30
C PHE A 105 24.46 10.97 -0.88
N ASN A 106 23.88 10.22 0.08
CA ASN A 106 24.47 10.06 1.42
C ASN A 106 25.80 9.30 1.38
N VAL A 107 25.93 8.33 0.47
CA VAL A 107 27.20 7.62 0.25
C VAL A 107 28.25 8.59 -0.28
N LEU A 108 27.93 9.42 -1.28
CA LEU A 108 28.84 10.45 -1.77
C LEU A 108 29.21 11.47 -0.69
N ALA A 109 28.23 11.97 0.08
CA ALA A 109 28.44 12.90 1.19
C ALA A 109 29.31 12.31 2.32
N GLY A 110 29.37 10.98 2.42
CA GLY A 110 30.19 10.28 3.40
C GLY A 110 29.47 9.93 4.70
N ASP A 111 28.17 10.22 4.80
CA ASP A 111 27.32 9.78 5.91
C ASP A 111 27.12 8.26 5.90
N MET A 112 27.02 7.68 4.71
CA MET A 112 26.78 6.26 4.47
C MET A 112 27.93 5.62 3.68
N SER A 113 27.91 4.29 3.65
CA SER A 113 28.72 3.39 2.84
C SER A 113 27.78 2.59 1.92
N LEU A 114 28.30 1.98 0.84
CA LEU A 114 27.47 1.08 0.02
C LEU A 114 27.09 -0.19 0.81
N VAL A 115 28.02 -0.69 1.63
CA VAL A 115 27.81 -1.88 2.45
C VAL A 115 28.01 -1.58 3.92
N GLY A 116 27.05 -1.97 4.74
CA GLY A 116 27.04 -1.77 6.19
C GLY A 116 25.66 -1.99 6.83
N PRO A 117 25.57 -1.91 8.16
CA PRO A 117 24.31 -2.03 8.90
C PRO A 117 23.27 -1.00 8.46
N ARG A 118 21.98 -1.32 8.56
CA ARG A 118 20.93 -0.36 8.18
C ARG A 118 20.90 0.82 9.16
N PRO A 119 20.88 2.07 8.70
CA PRO A 119 20.75 3.22 9.60
C PRO A 119 19.38 3.21 10.29
N GLU A 120 19.37 3.20 11.62
CA GLU A 120 18.15 3.07 12.42
C GLU A 120 17.61 4.43 12.90
N ASP A 121 16.32 4.48 13.26
CA ASP A 121 15.71 5.65 13.92
C ASP A 121 16.40 5.92 15.27
N PRO A 122 16.77 7.16 15.59
CA PRO A 122 17.35 7.49 16.90
C PRO A 122 16.52 7.01 18.09
N TYR A 123 15.19 6.95 17.93
CA TYR A 123 14.31 6.41 18.96
C TYR A 123 14.55 4.94 19.26
N PHE A 124 14.71 4.10 18.23
CA PHE A 124 14.96 2.66 18.45
C PHE A 124 16.39 2.41 18.96
N VAL A 125 17.34 3.27 18.56
CA VAL A 125 18.73 3.21 19.06
C VAL A 125 18.80 3.43 20.57
N ALA A 126 17.86 4.17 21.17
CA ALA A 126 17.81 4.37 22.62
C ALA A 126 17.61 3.07 23.41
N PHE A 127 17.07 2.02 22.77
CA PHE A 127 16.86 0.71 23.39
C PHE A 127 18.07 -0.24 23.23
N TYR A 128 19.16 0.21 22.60
CA TYR A 128 20.32 -0.65 22.36
C TYR A 128 21.13 -0.83 23.64
N ASP A 129 21.54 -2.06 23.92
CA ASP A 129 22.57 -2.33 24.93
C ASP A 129 23.97 -1.90 24.43
N GLU A 130 24.98 -1.96 25.33
CA GLU A 130 26.35 -1.54 25.01
C GLU A 130 27.02 -2.41 23.93
N GLU A 131 26.63 -3.69 23.81
CA GLU A 131 27.13 -4.59 22.77
C GLU A 131 26.51 -4.22 21.41
N GLN A 132 25.20 -4.02 21.37
CA GLN A 132 24.42 -3.62 20.21
C GLN A 132 24.85 -2.24 19.66
N LYS A 133 25.27 -1.32 20.52
CA LYS A 133 25.85 -0.03 20.10
C LYS A 133 27.10 -0.18 19.25
N GLN A 134 27.79 -1.33 19.28
CA GLN A 134 28.92 -1.59 18.40
C GLN A 134 28.53 -1.58 16.91
N VAL A 135 27.26 -1.81 16.56
CA VAL A 135 26.76 -1.66 15.18
C VAL A 135 27.01 -0.24 14.64
N LEU A 136 26.98 0.78 15.51
CA LEU A 136 27.21 2.17 15.19
C LEU A 136 28.71 2.54 15.11
N SER A 137 29.63 1.59 15.30
CA SER A 137 31.07 1.83 15.16
C SER A 137 31.50 1.99 13.69
N VAL A 138 30.70 1.48 12.75
CA VAL A 138 30.94 1.57 11.31
C VAL A 138 29.93 2.50 10.64
N LYS A 139 30.22 2.92 9.39
CA LYS A 139 29.25 3.68 8.61
C LYS A 139 28.05 2.80 8.23
N PRO A 140 26.82 3.30 8.34
CA PRO A 140 25.64 2.58 7.87
C PRO A 140 25.70 2.34 6.37
N GLY A 141 25.07 1.27 5.92
CA GLY A 141 25.08 0.79 4.54
C GLY A 141 23.77 0.98 3.80
N LEU A 142 23.87 1.22 2.48
CA LEU A 142 22.73 1.06 1.57
C LEU A 142 22.29 -0.41 1.50
N ILE A 143 23.26 -1.32 1.37
CA ILE A 143 23.08 -2.78 1.39
C ILE A 143 23.70 -3.30 2.69
N GLY A 144 23.03 -4.23 3.35
CA GLY A 144 23.55 -4.85 4.56
C GLY A 144 22.91 -6.22 4.82
N PRO A 145 23.41 -6.94 5.83
CA PRO A 145 22.95 -8.29 6.17
C PRO A 145 21.46 -8.28 6.50
N SER A 146 21.06 -7.38 7.40
CA SER A 146 19.66 -7.21 7.80
C SER A 146 18.75 -6.82 6.64
N GLN A 147 19.21 -6.01 5.68
CA GLN A 147 18.41 -5.60 4.52
C GLN A 147 18.16 -6.74 3.52
N ILE A 148 19.12 -7.65 3.38
CA ILE A 148 19.02 -8.76 2.43
C ILE A 148 18.09 -9.85 2.98
N ASP A 149 18.25 -10.20 4.25
CA ASP A 149 17.50 -11.30 4.88
C ASP A 149 16.17 -10.82 5.50
N GLY A 150 16.07 -9.54 5.88
CA GLY A 150 14.87 -8.89 6.41
C GLY A 150 14.01 -8.17 5.35
N ARG A 151 14.11 -8.54 4.08
CA ARG A 151 13.47 -7.80 2.97
C ARG A 151 11.94 -7.71 3.09
N ASP A 152 11.34 -8.75 3.65
CA ASP A 152 9.91 -8.90 3.91
C ASP A 152 9.60 -8.72 5.42
N GLU A 153 10.29 -7.78 6.08
CA GLU A 153 10.08 -7.46 7.52
C GLU A 153 8.60 -7.24 7.85
N VAL A 154 7.86 -6.58 6.96
CA VAL A 154 6.42 -6.32 7.12
C VAL A 154 5.59 -7.62 7.13
N GLU A 155 6.09 -8.71 6.55
CA GLU A 155 5.42 -10.02 6.59
C GLU A 155 5.70 -10.79 7.89
N LYS A 156 6.72 -10.38 8.67
CA LYS A 156 7.03 -11.01 9.97
C LYS A 156 6.07 -10.61 11.09
N TYR A 157 5.28 -9.54 10.91
CA TYR A 157 4.31 -9.11 11.91
C TYR A 157 3.07 -10.02 11.88
N PRO A 158 2.69 -10.65 13.01
CA PRO A 158 1.40 -11.34 13.14
C PRO A 158 0.22 -10.42 12.78
N GLU A 159 -0.83 -11.01 12.21
CA GLU A 159 -2.05 -10.27 11.89
C GLU A 159 -2.80 -9.93 13.19
N GLY A 160 -3.08 -8.63 13.41
CA GLY A 160 -3.83 -8.16 14.58
C GLY A 160 -3.01 -7.63 15.77
N ILE A 161 -1.70 -7.38 15.60
CA ILE A 161 -0.89 -6.75 16.65
C ILE A 161 -1.40 -5.32 16.93
N GLU A 162 -1.71 -5.04 18.20
CA GLU A 162 -2.09 -3.70 18.69
C GLU A 162 -0.89 -2.76 18.77
N ASP A 163 0.26 -3.24 19.26
CA ASP A 163 1.50 -2.45 19.41
C ASP A 163 2.62 -2.96 18.49
N THR A 164 2.71 -2.35 17.31
CA THR A 164 3.72 -2.69 16.30
C THR A 164 5.13 -2.29 16.76
N GLU A 165 5.28 -1.23 17.57
CA GLU A 165 6.59 -0.75 18.03
C GLU A 165 7.18 -1.69 19.07
N ARG A 166 6.38 -2.11 20.04
CA ARG A 166 6.82 -3.07 21.05
C ARG A 166 7.19 -4.42 20.44
N TYR A 167 6.36 -4.94 19.53
CA TYR A 167 6.69 -6.19 18.82
C TYR A 167 8.00 -6.08 18.04
N TYR A 168 8.24 -4.93 17.40
CA TYR A 168 9.49 -4.67 16.70
C TYR A 168 10.70 -4.70 17.65
N ILE A 169 10.62 -4.00 18.78
CA ILE A 169 11.70 -3.93 19.78
C ILE A 169 11.99 -5.32 20.38
N GLU A 170 10.96 -6.11 20.67
CA GLU A 170 11.11 -7.39 21.36
C GLU A 170 11.51 -8.54 20.43
N HIS A 171 11.06 -8.55 19.18
CA HIS A 171 11.18 -9.73 18.30
C HIS A 171 11.99 -9.49 17.02
N ILE A 172 11.92 -8.31 16.42
CA ILE A 172 12.53 -8.04 15.10
C ILE A 172 13.91 -7.39 15.26
N LEU A 173 14.00 -6.41 16.16
CA LEU A 173 15.20 -5.64 16.41
C LEU A 173 16.38 -6.49 16.92
N PRO A 174 16.21 -7.43 17.87
CA PRO A 174 17.32 -8.26 18.35
C PRO A 174 17.92 -9.12 17.24
N GLU A 175 17.09 -9.85 16.48
CA GLU A 175 17.57 -10.66 15.35
C GLU A 175 18.29 -9.81 14.30
N LYS A 176 17.84 -8.57 14.11
CA LYS A 176 18.45 -7.64 13.15
C LYS A 176 19.84 -7.22 13.62
N LEU A 177 19.96 -6.87 14.89
CA LEU A 177 21.19 -6.42 15.51
C LEU A 177 22.23 -7.53 15.58
N GLU A 178 21.83 -8.77 15.89
CA GLU A 178 22.74 -9.92 15.90
C GLU A 178 23.46 -10.10 14.55
N ARG A 179 22.71 -10.05 13.45
CA ARG A 179 23.27 -10.17 12.08
C ARG A 179 24.16 -8.99 11.72
N ASP A 180 23.74 -7.78 12.09
CA ASP A 180 24.53 -6.58 11.83
C ASP A 180 25.82 -6.56 12.67
N LEU A 181 25.80 -7.07 13.91
CA LEU A 181 26.97 -7.26 14.77
C LEU A 181 27.93 -8.32 14.20
N GLU A 182 27.41 -9.45 13.72
CA GLU A 182 28.21 -10.48 13.06
C GLU A 182 28.95 -9.91 11.85
N TYR A 183 28.27 -9.10 11.04
CA TYR A 183 28.89 -8.36 9.96
C TYR A 183 30.00 -7.45 10.48
N VAL A 184 29.72 -6.58 11.47
CA VAL A 184 30.73 -5.65 12.01
C VAL A 184 31.98 -6.38 12.50
N ARG A 185 31.84 -7.56 13.12
CA ARG A 185 32.95 -8.39 13.60
C ARG A 185 33.80 -8.98 12.49
N THR A 186 33.17 -9.36 11.37
CA THR A 186 33.82 -10.08 10.26
C THR A 186 34.10 -9.20 9.04
N ALA A 187 33.79 -7.90 9.13
CA ALA A 187 33.73 -7.00 7.99
C ALA A 187 35.10 -6.78 7.32
N THR A 188 35.25 -7.28 6.09
CA THR A 188 36.41 -7.05 5.20
C THR A 188 35.97 -6.43 3.88
N VAL A 189 36.92 -5.93 3.07
CA VAL A 189 36.61 -5.44 1.71
C VAL A 189 36.02 -6.56 0.83
N TRP A 190 36.46 -7.80 1.03
CA TRP A 190 35.97 -8.95 0.28
C TRP A 190 34.55 -9.35 0.69
N SER A 191 34.26 -9.36 2.00
CA SER A 191 32.87 -9.57 2.45
C SER A 191 31.96 -8.47 1.92
N ASP A 192 32.43 -7.21 1.89
CA ASP A 192 31.65 -6.09 1.35
C ASP A 192 31.33 -6.29 -0.13
N LEU A 193 32.31 -6.67 -0.95
CA LEU A 193 32.07 -6.97 -2.36
C LEU A 193 31.08 -8.14 -2.56
N ARG A 194 31.19 -9.19 -1.74
CA ARG A 194 30.25 -10.31 -1.75
C ARG A 194 28.83 -9.87 -1.37
N PHE A 195 28.67 -8.99 -0.39
CA PHE A 195 27.38 -8.41 -0.04
C PHE A 195 26.81 -7.51 -1.15
N LEU A 196 27.67 -6.74 -1.81
CA LEU A 196 27.26 -5.87 -2.91
C LEU A 196 26.76 -6.68 -4.11
N VAL A 197 27.53 -7.68 -4.56
CA VAL A 197 27.15 -8.54 -5.69
C VAL A 197 26.01 -9.49 -5.30
N GLY A 198 26.13 -10.19 -4.18
CA GLY A 198 25.13 -11.16 -3.71
C GLY A 198 23.81 -10.49 -3.33
N GLY A 199 23.87 -9.33 -2.67
CA GLY A 199 22.72 -8.50 -2.37
C GLY A 199 22.04 -8.00 -3.64
N PHE A 200 22.79 -7.46 -4.60
CA PHE A 200 22.25 -7.06 -5.90
C PHE A 200 21.58 -8.23 -6.64
N LEU A 201 22.24 -9.37 -6.76
CA LEU A 201 21.69 -10.56 -7.41
C LEU A 201 20.44 -11.08 -6.69
N ARG A 202 20.41 -11.11 -5.36
CA ARG A 202 19.20 -11.49 -4.59
C ARG A 202 18.07 -10.49 -4.80
N VAL A 203 18.37 -9.18 -4.81
CA VAL A 203 17.39 -8.14 -5.14
C VAL A 203 16.82 -8.37 -6.53
N VAL A 204 17.65 -8.56 -7.54
CA VAL A 204 17.22 -8.81 -8.92
C VAL A 204 16.44 -10.13 -9.01
N ALA A 205 16.97 -11.24 -8.52
CA ALA A 205 16.32 -12.55 -8.54
C ALA A 205 14.98 -12.56 -7.81
N SER A 206 14.86 -11.82 -6.69
CA SER A 206 13.60 -11.71 -5.95
C SER A 206 12.50 -11.00 -6.76
N GLN A 207 12.85 -10.14 -7.72
CA GLN A 207 11.87 -9.56 -8.65
C GLN A 207 11.30 -10.61 -9.62
N PHE A 208 11.95 -11.77 -9.78
CA PHE A 208 11.50 -12.85 -10.68
C PHE A 208 10.75 -14.00 -9.96
N LYS A 209 10.36 -13.86 -8.68
CA LYS A 209 9.60 -14.91 -7.95
C LYS A 209 8.23 -15.21 -8.59
N ARG A 210 7.70 -16.43 -8.44
CA ARG A 210 6.42 -16.88 -9.03
C ARG A 210 5.20 -16.00 -8.63
N SER A 211 5.19 -15.43 -7.44
CA SER A 211 4.14 -14.51 -6.97
C SER A 211 4.15 -13.16 -7.71
N PHE A 212 5.32 -12.69 -8.16
CA PHE A 212 5.46 -11.56 -9.08
C PHE A 212 4.82 -11.87 -10.42
N PHE A 213 5.18 -12.98 -11.05
CA PHE A 213 4.61 -13.35 -12.34
C PHE A 213 3.10 -13.57 -12.28
N ALA A 214 2.55 -14.13 -11.20
CA ALA A 214 1.09 -14.26 -11.05
C ALA A 214 0.36 -12.91 -10.93
N ARG A 215 0.90 -11.98 -10.13
CA ARG A 215 0.30 -10.64 -9.91
C ARG A 215 0.51 -9.71 -11.12
N VAL A 216 1.67 -9.80 -11.75
CA VAL A 216 2.05 -9.04 -12.95
C VAL A 216 1.34 -9.60 -14.19
N ARG A 217 1.15 -10.93 -14.33
CA ARG A 217 0.38 -11.50 -15.44
C ARG A 217 -1.04 -10.99 -15.47
N GLY A 218 -1.74 -10.90 -14.34
CA GLY A 218 -3.10 -10.35 -14.30
C GLY A 218 -3.15 -8.89 -14.75
N ARG A 219 -2.20 -8.06 -14.29
CA ARG A 219 -2.12 -6.64 -14.68
C ARG A 219 -1.67 -6.46 -16.12
N LEU A 220 -0.68 -7.22 -16.59
CA LEU A 220 -0.22 -7.21 -17.97
C LEU A 220 -1.32 -7.71 -18.92
N ALA A 221 -2.08 -8.74 -18.54
CA ALA A 221 -3.22 -9.21 -19.33
C ALA A 221 -4.28 -8.11 -19.47
N LEU A 222 -4.58 -7.37 -18.39
CA LEU A 222 -5.50 -6.24 -18.42
C LEU A 222 -4.98 -5.08 -19.27
N VAL A 223 -3.72 -4.69 -19.13
CA VAL A 223 -3.09 -3.65 -19.95
C VAL A 223 -3.08 -4.06 -21.42
N SER A 224 -2.78 -5.33 -21.70
CA SER A 224 -2.78 -5.88 -23.07
C SER A 224 -4.18 -5.89 -23.66
N ALA A 225 -5.19 -6.29 -22.89
CA ALA A 225 -6.58 -6.27 -23.32
C ALA A 225 -7.07 -4.84 -23.59
N ASP A 226 -6.77 -3.89 -22.70
CA ASP A 226 -7.09 -2.48 -22.91
C ASP A 226 -6.35 -1.90 -24.12
N LEU A 227 -5.11 -2.32 -24.40
CA LEU A 227 -4.38 -1.92 -25.59
C LEU A 227 -5.06 -2.42 -26.87
N VAL A 228 -5.53 -3.67 -26.88
CA VAL A 228 -6.33 -4.23 -27.99
C VAL A 228 -7.62 -3.43 -28.18
N LEU A 229 -8.30 -3.05 -27.09
CA LEU A 229 -9.51 -2.20 -27.17
C LEU A 229 -9.20 -0.80 -27.69
N ILE A 230 -8.09 -0.18 -27.27
CA ILE A 230 -7.64 1.13 -27.78
C ILE A 230 -7.37 1.06 -29.29
N ILE A 231 -6.64 0.05 -29.74
CA ILE A 231 -6.32 -0.12 -31.16
C ILE A 231 -7.61 -0.42 -31.95
N GLY A 232 -8.42 -1.35 -31.47
CA GLY A 232 -9.65 -1.80 -32.13
C GLY A 232 -10.70 -0.70 -32.24
N SER A 233 -10.94 0.06 -31.17
CA SER A 233 -11.89 1.18 -31.18
C SER A 233 -11.48 2.27 -32.18
N TYR A 234 -10.19 2.63 -32.23
CA TYR A 234 -9.71 3.65 -33.16
C TYR A 234 -9.77 3.19 -34.62
N ILE A 235 -9.37 1.94 -34.92
CA ILE A 235 -9.47 1.39 -36.27
C ILE A 235 -10.94 1.30 -36.70
N LEU A 236 -11.81 0.81 -35.83
CA LEU A 236 -13.24 0.71 -36.11
C LEU A 236 -13.90 2.08 -36.33
N ALA A 237 -13.49 3.10 -35.56
CA ALA A 237 -13.96 4.47 -35.77
C ALA A 237 -13.61 5.01 -37.16
N ASN A 238 -12.42 4.68 -37.68
CA ASN A 238 -12.03 5.05 -39.05
C ASN A 238 -12.82 4.28 -40.11
N PHE A 239 -13.08 2.98 -39.90
CA PHE A 239 -13.93 2.20 -40.80
C PHE A 239 -15.37 2.72 -40.86
N ILE A 240 -15.96 3.04 -39.70
CA ILE A 240 -17.31 3.63 -39.63
C ILE A 240 -17.35 4.98 -40.34
N HIS A 241 -16.32 5.81 -40.14
CA HIS A 241 -16.28 7.14 -40.73
C HIS A 241 -16.08 7.13 -42.25
N MET A 242 -15.43 6.09 -42.80
CA MET A 242 -15.09 5.97 -44.21
C MET A 242 -15.88 4.86 -44.92
N ASP A 243 -17.13 4.62 -44.53
CA ASP A 243 -18.05 3.67 -45.19
C ASP A 243 -17.42 2.28 -45.43
N TRP A 244 -16.71 1.76 -44.43
CA TRP A 244 -16.01 0.48 -44.45
C TRP A 244 -14.84 0.35 -45.44
N ARG A 245 -14.37 1.45 -46.04
CA ARG A 245 -13.24 1.46 -47.00
C ARG A 245 -12.25 2.57 -46.67
N ILE A 246 -11.06 2.18 -46.19
CA ILE A 246 -9.97 3.13 -45.89
C ILE A 246 -9.10 3.31 -47.15
N PRO A 247 -9.00 4.51 -47.73
CA PRO A 247 -8.10 4.78 -48.86
C PRO A 247 -6.63 4.59 -48.49
N ASP A 248 -5.79 4.13 -49.42
CA ASP A 248 -4.37 3.87 -49.14
C ASP A 248 -3.61 5.08 -48.58
N ARG A 249 -4.01 6.27 -49.02
CA ARG A 249 -3.43 7.56 -48.59
C ARG A 249 -3.72 7.90 -47.13
N ALA A 250 -4.74 7.29 -46.50
CA ALA A 250 -5.13 7.57 -45.12
C ALA A 250 -4.28 6.78 -44.10
N TRP A 251 -3.72 5.63 -44.49
CA TRP A 251 -2.96 4.75 -43.57
C TRP A 251 -1.80 5.44 -42.83
N PRO A 252 -0.94 6.27 -43.47
CA PRO A 252 0.14 6.94 -42.76
C PRO A 252 -0.38 7.89 -41.66
N PHE A 253 -1.52 8.55 -41.89
CA PHE A 253 -2.13 9.45 -40.93
C PHE A 253 -2.79 8.68 -39.78
N ILE A 254 -3.47 7.58 -40.08
CA ILE A 254 -4.07 6.67 -39.09
C ILE A 254 -2.97 6.08 -38.21
N ALA A 255 -1.87 5.60 -38.78
CA ALA A 255 -0.75 5.00 -38.04
C ALA A 255 -0.09 6.00 -37.07
N ARG A 256 0.12 7.25 -37.49
CA ARG A 256 0.69 8.31 -36.63
C ARG A 256 -0.24 8.67 -35.46
N THR A 257 -1.54 8.76 -35.70
CA THR A 257 -2.51 9.01 -34.62
C THR A 257 -2.63 7.81 -33.68
N LEU A 258 -2.61 6.59 -34.24
CA LEU A 258 -2.64 5.36 -33.45
C LEU A 258 -1.43 5.26 -32.51
N PHE A 259 -0.24 5.69 -32.95
CA PHE A 259 0.93 5.80 -32.09
C PHE A 259 0.64 6.66 -30.85
N TRP A 260 0.03 7.84 -31.03
CA TRP A 260 -0.35 8.70 -29.90
C TRP A 260 -1.44 8.08 -29.02
N CYS A 261 -2.41 7.36 -29.59
CA CYS A 261 -3.40 6.60 -28.80
C CYS A 261 -2.73 5.57 -27.88
N VAL A 262 -1.77 4.81 -28.41
CA VAL A 262 -1.04 3.78 -27.66
C VAL A 262 -0.09 4.37 -26.63
N VAL A 263 0.53 5.51 -26.92
CA VAL A 263 1.48 6.16 -26.01
C VAL A 263 0.78 6.93 -24.88
N LEU A 264 -0.31 7.63 -25.18
CA LEU A 264 -0.93 8.57 -24.24
C LEU A 264 -2.03 7.94 -23.37
N LYS A 265 -2.82 6.98 -23.90
CA LYS A 265 -3.97 6.43 -23.16
C LYS A 265 -3.57 5.53 -21.97
N PRO A 266 -2.61 4.58 -22.09
CA PRO A 266 -2.26 3.70 -20.97
C PRO A 266 -1.71 4.41 -19.72
N PRO A 267 -0.82 5.44 -19.82
CA PRO A 267 -0.39 6.20 -18.65
C PRO A 267 -1.54 6.88 -17.90
N VAL A 268 -2.53 7.41 -18.61
CA VAL A 268 -3.73 8.02 -18.00
C VAL A 268 -4.57 6.96 -17.29
N PHE A 269 -4.72 5.78 -17.88
CA PHE A 269 -5.46 4.67 -17.27
C PHE A 269 -4.78 4.16 -16.00
N LEU A 270 -3.43 4.12 -15.99
CA LEU A 270 -2.62 3.86 -14.80
C LEU A 270 -2.82 4.94 -13.73
N TYR A 271 -2.82 6.22 -14.12
CA TYR A 271 -3.04 7.35 -13.20
C TYR A 271 -4.38 7.26 -12.48
N TYR A 272 -5.47 6.97 -13.21
CA TYR A 272 -6.81 6.78 -12.62
C TYR A 272 -6.97 5.45 -11.86
N GLY A 273 -5.95 4.59 -11.86
CA GLY A 273 -5.95 3.36 -11.08
C GLY A 273 -6.82 2.26 -11.68
N LEU A 274 -7.09 2.29 -13.00
CA LEU A 274 -7.89 1.27 -13.69
C LEU A 274 -7.29 -0.14 -13.62
N TYR A 275 -6.00 -0.25 -13.28
CA TYR A 275 -5.26 -1.51 -13.12
C TYR A 275 -4.93 -1.87 -11.66
N GLN A 276 -5.35 -1.04 -10.70
CA GLN A 276 -5.01 -1.20 -9.28
C GLN A 276 -6.13 -1.83 -8.45
N ARG A 277 -7.40 -1.66 -8.88
CA ARG A 277 -8.56 -2.16 -8.12
C ARG A 277 -8.78 -3.64 -8.40
N SER A 278 -8.87 -4.41 -7.30
CA SER A 278 -9.42 -5.77 -7.29
C SER A 278 -10.72 -5.76 -8.07
N THR A 279 -10.87 -6.67 -9.05
CA THR A 279 -12.02 -6.82 -9.96
C THR A 279 -13.37 -7.09 -9.27
N ARG A 280 -13.46 -6.93 -7.94
CA ARG A 280 -14.57 -7.34 -7.09
C ARG A 280 -15.60 -6.24 -6.80
N TRP A 281 -15.28 -4.96 -6.87
CA TRP A 281 -16.20 -3.89 -6.43
C TRP A 281 -16.28 -2.71 -7.40
N VAL A 282 -17.15 -2.81 -8.41
CA VAL A 282 -17.52 -1.66 -9.24
C VAL A 282 -18.57 -0.85 -8.49
N GLY A 283 -18.11 0.10 -7.67
CA GLY A 283 -18.96 1.19 -7.18
C GLY A 283 -19.16 2.26 -8.26
N SER A 284 -20.05 3.23 -8.02
CA SER A 284 -20.19 4.43 -8.86
C SER A 284 -18.86 5.16 -9.09
N ARG A 285 -17.92 5.02 -8.15
CA ARG A 285 -16.54 5.56 -8.21
C ARG A 285 -15.68 4.90 -9.29
N ASP A 286 -15.89 3.62 -9.64
CA ASP A 286 -15.14 2.94 -10.70
C ASP A 286 -15.61 3.37 -12.08
N LEU A 287 -16.94 3.48 -12.25
CA LEU A 287 -17.52 4.02 -13.48
C LEU A 287 -17.07 5.47 -13.70
N ALA A 288 -17.09 6.29 -12.64
CA ALA A 288 -16.60 7.66 -12.71
C ALA A 288 -15.10 7.73 -13.04
N ALA A 289 -14.28 6.82 -12.51
CA ALA A 289 -12.85 6.75 -12.85
C ALA A 289 -12.64 6.36 -14.31
N LEU A 290 -13.40 5.39 -14.84
CA LEU A 290 -13.36 5.00 -16.25
C LEU A 290 -13.72 6.16 -17.17
N VAL A 291 -14.85 6.84 -16.90
CA VAL A 291 -15.31 7.98 -17.71
C VAL A 291 -14.27 9.10 -17.71
N LYS A 292 -13.73 9.45 -16.54
CA LYS A 292 -12.68 10.49 -16.42
C LYS A 292 -11.41 10.09 -17.17
N ALA A 293 -10.97 8.84 -17.03
CA ALA A 293 -9.75 8.34 -17.66
C ALA A 293 -9.86 8.33 -19.18
N VAL A 294 -10.93 7.75 -19.73
CA VAL A 294 -11.16 7.66 -21.18
C VAL A 294 -11.32 9.06 -21.79
N SER A 295 -12.05 9.94 -21.12
CA SER A 295 -12.27 11.31 -21.62
C SER A 295 -11.00 12.15 -21.59
N LEU A 296 -10.24 12.14 -20.48
CA LEU A 296 -8.98 12.87 -20.40
C LEU A 296 -7.95 12.34 -21.40
N ALA A 297 -7.83 11.02 -21.52
CA ALA A 297 -6.89 10.40 -22.43
C ALA A 297 -7.22 10.72 -23.90
N SER A 298 -8.50 10.70 -24.28
CA SER A 298 -8.94 11.03 -25.63
C SER A 298 -8.75 12.52 -25.94
N ALA A 299 -9.01 13.40 -24.96
CA ALA A 299 -8.73 14.83 -25.09
C ALA A 299 -7.22 15.12 -25.30
N LEU A 300 -6.34 14.41 -24.59
CA LEU A 300 -4.89 14.52 -24.78
C LEU A 300 -4.45 14.08 -26.18
N VAL A 301 -5.00 12.97 -26.69
CA VAL A 301 -4.73 12.52 -28.06
C VAL A 301 -5.16 13.60 -29.07
N VAL A 302 -6.36 14.16 -28.93
CA VAL A 302 -6.86 15.24 -29.81
C VAL A 302 -5.95 16.48 -29.73
N ALA A 303 -5.51 16.86 -28.52
CA ALA A 303 -4.61 17.99 -28.34
C ALA A 303 -3.26 17.75 -29.04
N VAL A 304 -2.66 16.57 -28.88
CA VAL A 304 -1.36 16.24 -29.49
C VAL A 304 -1.45 16.10 -31.01
N THR A 305 -2.53 15.51 -31.55
CA THR A 305 -2.73 15.42 -33.00
C THR A 305 -2.94 16.80 -33.62
N TYR A 306 -3.66 17.70 -32.93
CA TYR A 306 -3.83 19.08 -33.36
C TYR A 306 -2.50 19.85 -33.38
N LEU A 307 -1.71 19.75 -32.31
CA LEU A 307 -0.41 20.44 -32.17
C LEU A 307 0.67 19.90 -33.12
N SER A 308 0.59 18.62 -33.50
CA SER A 308 1.52 17.99 -34.45
C SER A 308 1.17 18.23 -35.92
N GLY A 309 0.15 19.06 -36.20
CA GLY A 309 -0.23 19.41 -37.57
C GLY A 309 -0.98 18.30 -38.33
N LEU A 310 -1.46 17.26 -37.63
CA LEU A 310 -2.24 16.15 -38.23
C LEU A 310 -3.72 16.53 -38.44
N GLN A 311 -3.98 17.75 -38.92
CA GLN A 311 -5.34 18.32 -39.04
C GLN A 311 -6.19 17.70 -40.16
N ALA A 312 -5.63 16.79 -40.97
CA ALA A 312 -6.35 16.09 -42.03
C ALA A 312 -7.41 15.09 -41.52
N HIS A 313 -7.42 14.78 -40.22
CA HIS A 313 -8.39 13.86 -39.62
C HIS A 313 -9.72 14.55 -39.32
N SER A 314 -10.81 13.88 -39.68
CA SER A 314 -12.16 14.30 -39.30
C SER A 314 -12.33 14.22 -37.78
N ARG A 315 -12.84 15.31 -37.19
CA ARG A 315 -13.13 15.40 -35.74
C ARG A 315 -14.12 14.33 -35.29
N ALA A 316 -15.00 13.89 -36.19
CA ALA A 316 -15.97 12.83 -35.93
C ALA A 316 -15.30 11.51 -35.55
N VAL A 317 -14.13 11.18 -36.13
CA VAL A 317 -13.39 9.96 -35.81
C VAL A 317 -13.00 9.90 -34.34
N PHE A 318 -12.57 11.02 -33.74
CA PHE A 318 -12.21 11.07 -32.32
C PHE A 318 -13.42 10.92 -31.39
N VAL A 319 -14.59 11.45 -31.79
CA VAL A 319 -15.84 11.31 -31.01
C VAL A 319 -16.34 9.87 -31.06
N VAL A 320 -16.30 9.24 -32.24
CA VAL A 320 -16.69 7.84 -32.43
C VAL A 320 -15.72 6.90 -31.70
N ASP A 321 -14.40 7.14 -31.80
CA ASP A 321 -13.38 6.40 -31.03
C ASP A 321 -13.64 6.50 -29.52
N TRP A 322 -13.88 7.71 -29.00
CA TRP A 322 -14.16 7.93 -27.58
C TRP A 322 -15.39 7.13 -27.11
N ALA A 323 -16.49 7.16 -27.88
CA ALA A 323 -17.71 6.44 -27.54
C ALA A 323 -17.52 4.91 -27.61
N LEU A 324 -16.90 4.41 -28.68
CA LEU A 324 -16.59 2.99 -28.85
C LEU A 324 -15.65 2.47 -27.77
N LEU A 325 -14.60 3.22 -27.44
CA LEU A 325 -13.65 2.85 -26.40
C LEU A 325 -14.32 2.82 -25.03
N MET A 326 -15.14 3.82 -24.70
CA MET A 326 -15.87 3.86 -23.44
C MET A 326 -16.81 2.65 -23.28
N PHE A 327 -17.60 2.36 -24.31
CA PHE A 327 -18.55 1.26 -24.29
C PHE A 327 -17.87 -0.12 -24.25
N SER A 328 -16.82 -0.31 -25.07
CA SER A 328 -16.06 -1.55 -25.13
C SER A 328 -15.30 -1.82 -23.82
N MET A 329 -14.68 -0.80 -23.22
CA MET A 329 -14.01 -0.95 -21.92
C MET A 329 -14.98 -1.25 -20.78
N ALA A 330 -16.16 -0.61 -20.77
CA ALA A 330 -17.20 -0.89 -19.78
C ALA A 330 -17.73 -2.32 -19.92
N SER A 331 -18.04 -2.74 -21.16
CA SER A 331 -18.52 -4.08 -21.48
C SER A 331 -17.48 -5.16 -21.15
N PHE A 332 -16.23 -4.98 -21.58
CA PHE A 332 -15.13 -5.91 -21.28
C PHE A 332 -14.95 -6.11 -19.78
N ARG A 333 -14.97 -5.02 -19.00
CA ARG A 333 -14.85 -5.09 -17.53
C ARG A 333 -16.06 -5.77 -16.88
N PHE A 334 -17.26 -5.53 -17.39
CA PHE A 334 -18.48 -6.19 -16.92
C PHE A 334 -18.47 -7.71 -17.18
N ILE A 335 -18.04 -8.12 -18.39
CA ILE A 335 -17.90 -9.53 -18.77
C ILE A 335 -16.79 -10.21 -17.96
N LEU A 336 -15.61 -9.59 -17.91
CA LEU A 336 -14.48 -10.11 -17.15
C LEU A 336 -14.86 -10.30 -15.67
N ARG A 337 -15.66 -9.40 -15.10
CA ARG A 337 -16.27 -9.57 -13.78
C ARG A 337 -17.16 -10.79 -13.73
N HIS A 338 -18.14 -10.94 -14.62
CA HIS A 338 -19.07 -12.08 -14.57
C HIS A 338 -18.34 -13.43 -14.68
N VAL A 339 -17.38 -13.52 -15.60
CA VAL A 339 -16.60 -14.74 -15.82
C VAL A 339 -15.68 -15.06 -14.64
N LEU A 340 -14.95 -14.07 -14.12
CA LEU A 340 -14.05 -14.28 -12.96
C LEU A 340 -14.80 -14.43 -11.64
N SER A 341 -16.00 -13.85 -11.50
CA SER A 341 -16.88 -14.06 -10.35
C SER A 341 -17.45 -15.48 -10.36
N GLY A 342 -17.78 -16.01 -11.54
CA GLY A 342 -18.16 -17.42 -11.72
C GLY A 342 -17.00 -18.41 -11.45
N ALA A 343 -15.76 -18.01 -11.72
CA ALA A 343 -14.57 -18.83 -11.46
C ALA A 343 -14.10 -18.80 -9.99
N SER A 344 -14.50 -17.79 -9.19
CA SER A 344 -14.47 -17.89 -7.72
C SER A 344 -15.65 -18.74 -7.25
N ARG A 345 -15.71 -20.01 -7.70
CA ARG A 345 -16.53 -21.02 -7.05
C ARG A 345 -16.21 -21.02 -5.55
N ARG A 346 -17.29 -20.91 -4.76
CA ARG A 346 -17.40 -21.15 -3.32
C ARG A 346 -16.23 -21.98 -2.80
N VAL A 347 -15.24 -21.32 -2.22
CA VAL A 347 -14.45 -21.96 -1.16
C VAL A 347 -15.28 -21.67 0.08
N GLU A 348 -16.20 -22.57 0.42
CA GLU A 348 -16.85 -22.54 1.72
C GLU A 348 -15.73 -22.60 2.77
N PRO A 349 -15.64 -21.63 3.70
CA PRO A 349 -14.71 -21.74 4.79
C PRO A 349 -15.05 -23.00 5.59
N THR A 350 -14.04 -23.84 5.84
CA THR A 350 -14.18 -25.11 6.58
C THR A 350 -14.62 -24.95 8.03
N SER A 351 -14.61 -23.71 8.56
CA SER A 351 -15.19 -23.34 9.85
C SER A 351 -15.56 -21.86 9.86
N TYR A 352 -16.73 -21.53 10.40
CA TYR A 352 -17.17 -20.15 10.63
C TYR A 352 -16.97 -19.79 12.10
N THR A 353 -16.30 -18.68 12.37
CA THR A 353 -16.26 -18.02 13.68
C THR A 353 -17.57 -17.26 13.87
N LYS A 354 -18.40 -17.69 14.81
CA LYS A 354 -19.68 -17.02 15.09
C LYS A 354 -19.44 -15.75 15.90
N VAL A 355 -19.97 -14.62 15.40
CA VAL A 355 -19.72 -13.29 15.98
C VAL A 355 -21.00 -12.59 16.42
N LEU A 356 -20.92 -11.87 17.53
CA LEU A 356 -21.92 -10.87 17.92
C LEU A 356 -21.45 -9.47 17.50
N VAL A 357 -22.36 -8.65 17.02
CA VAL A 357 -22.07 -7.23 16.72
C VAL A 357 -22.67 -6.40 17.84
N ALA A 358 -21.86 -5.62 18.55
CA ALA A 358 -22.34 -4.69 19.57
C ALA A 358 -22.51 -3.28 18.97
N GLY A 359 -23.71 -2.73 19.11
CA GLY A 359 -24.19 -1.52 18.44
C GLY A 359 -25.11 -1.88 17.26
N SER A 360 -26.33 -1.34 17.27
CA SER A 360 -27.31 -1.47 16.19
C SER A 360 -27.50 -0.18 15.38
N GLY A 361 -26.65 0.82 15.62
CA GLY A 361 -26.62 2.08 14.87
C GLY A 361 -25.91 1.94 13.53
N HIS A 362 -25.45 3.06 12.97
CA HIS A 362 -24.81 3.10 11.66
C HIS A 362 -23.46 2.38 11.62
N GLY A 363 -22.71 2.34 12.73
CA GLY A 363 -21.45 1.62 12.85
C GLY A 363 -21.65 0.11 12.79
N GLY A 364 -22.55 -0.42 13.60
CA GLY A 364 -22.92 -1.81 13.67
C GLY A 364 -23.60 -2.31 12.40
N GLU A 365 -24.47 -1.50 11.79
CA GLU A 365 -25.05 -1.81 10.49
C GLU A 365 -23.98 -1.90 9.40
N SER A 366 -22.98 -1.02 9.42
CA SER A 366 -21.86 -1.05 8.46
C SER A 366 -20.98 -2.30 8.63
N ILE A 367 -20.73 -2.72 9.87
CA ILE A 367 -20.02 -3.97 10.18
C ILE A 367 -20.84 -5.16 9.69
N LEU A 368 -22.12 -5.20 10.02
CA LEU A 368 -23.02 -6.28 9.64
C LEU A 368 -23.12 -6.42 8.12
N ARG A 369 -23.27 -5.31 7.41
CA ARG A 369 -23.25 -5.25 5.95
C ARG A 369 -21.93 -5.79 5.41
N ALA A 370 -20.78 -5.34 5.94
CA ALA A 370 -19.47 -5.82 5.50
C ALA A 370 -19.27 -7.33 5.70
N LEU A 371 -19.81 -7.90 6.79
CA LEU A 371 -19.75 -9.33 7.07
C LEU A 371 -20.65 -10.16 6.17
N LEU A 372 -21.88 -9.70 5.91
CA LEU A 372 -22.86 -10.39 5.07
C LEU A 372 -22.54 -10.25 3.58
N GLU A 373 -21.94 -9.13 3.16
CA GLU A 373 -21.58 -8.86 1.77
C GLU A 373 -20.25 -9.50 1.33
N ASP A 374 -19.43 -10.00 2.26
CA ASP A 374 -18.22 -10.76 1.94
C ASP A 374 -18.48 -12.29 2.02
N PRO A 375 -18.75 -12.97 0.89
CA PRO A 375 -18.97 -14.42 0.87
C PRO A 375 -17.72 -15.25 1.20
N LYS A 376 -16.57 -14.63 1.45
CA LYS A 376 -15.35 -15.27 1.98
C LYS A 376 -15.09 -14.94 3.45
N SER A 377 -15.97 -14.17 4.09
CA SER A 377 -15.87 -13.89 5.52
C SER A 377 -15.86 -15.22 6.28
N ARG A 378 -14.87 -15.37 7.16
CA ARG A 378 -14.86 -16.47 8.15
C ARG A 378 -15.76 -16.16 9.34
N TYR A 379 -16.32 -14.94 9.40
CA TYR A 379 -17.17 -14.50 10.50
C TYR A 379 -18.64 -14.60 10.11
N LEU A 380 -19.42 -15.31 10.93
CA LEU A 380 -20.87 -15.45 10.77
C LEU A 380 -21.58 -14.62 11.85
N PRO A 381 -22.26 -13.51 11.49
CA PRO A 381 -22.98 -12.71 12.47
C PRO A 381 -24.21 -13.47 12.96
N VAL A 382 -24.22 -13.84 14.24
CA VAL A 382 -25.33 -14.60 14.84
C VAL A 382 -26.36 -13.71 15.53
N GLY A 383 -25.96 -12.52 15.97
CA GLY A 383 -26.82 -11.60 16.72
C GLY A 383 -26.21 -10.22 16.91
N ILE A 384 -27.07 -9.26 17.27
CA ILE A 384 -26.67 -7.89 17.61
C ILE A 384 -26.94 -7.66 19.09
N ILE A 385 -26.02 -6.97 19.78
CA ILE A 385 -26.16 -6.53 21.15
C ILE A 385 -26.32 -5.01 21.15
N ASP A 386 -27.37 -4.50 21.76
CA ASP A 386 -27.63 -3.07 21.84
C ASP A 386 -28.14 -2.70 23.23
N HIS A 387 -27.65 -1.60 23.79
CA HIS A 387 -28.04 -1.16 25.12
C HIS A 387 -29.45 -0.55 25.14
N GLU A 388 -29.98 -0.10 24.00
CA GLU A 388 -31.30 0.52 23.89
C GLU A 388 -32.43 -0.53 23.94
N PRO A 389 -33.24 -0.62 25.01
CA PRO A 389 -34.21 -1.70 25.18
C PRO A 389 -35.32 -1.72 24.13
N HIS A 390 -35.61 -0.57 23.51
CA HIS A 390 -36.64 -0.46 22.48
C HIS A 390 -36.24 -1.11 21.14
N ARG A 391 -34.96 -1.44 20.95
CA ARG A 391 -34.46 -2.13 19.75
C ARG A 391 -34.39 -3.65 19.89
N TRP A 392 -34.57 -4.17 21.10
CA TRP A 392 -34.48 -5.60 21.37
C TRP A 392 -35.54 -6.37 20.59
N GLY A 393 -35.11 -7.44 19.91
CA GLY A 393 -35.95 -8.24 19.04
C GLY A 393 -36.09 -7.73 17.60
N ALA A 394 -35.59 -6.54 17.27
CA ALA A 394 -35.58 -6.05 15.89
C ALA A 394 -34.67 -6.91 14.99
N LEU A 395 -34.98 -6.94 13.69
CA LEU A 395 -34.18 -7.59 12.65
C LEU A 395 -33.48 -6.53 11.81
N ILE A 396 -32.15 -6.54 11.81
CA ILE A 396 -31.32 -5.64 10.99
C ILE A 396 -30.54 -6.53 10.03
N HIS A 397 -30.69 -6.31 8.72
CA HIS A 397 -30.11 -7.17 7.66
C HIS A 397 -30.31 -8.68 7.88
N GLY A 398 -31.44 -9.07 8.47
CA GLY A 398 -31.78 -10.47 8.76
C GLY A 398 -31.17 -11.04 10.05
N VAL A 399 -30.43 -10.25 10.82
CA VAL A 399 -29.83 -10.64 12.11
C VAL A 399 -30.60 -9.98 13.26
N ARG A 400 -30.89 -10.75 14.33
CA ARG A 400 -31.74 -10.31 15.44
C ARG A 400 -30.93 -9.55 16.51
N VAL A 401 -31.50 -8.47 17.02
CA VAL A 401 -31.02 -7.80 18.24
C VAL A 401 -31.42 -8.64 19.45
N MET A 402 -30.43 -9.25 20.11
CA MET A 402 -30.62 -10.26 21.16
C MET A 402 -30.82 -9.68 22.56
N GLY A 403 -30.38 -8.45 22.79
CA GLY A 403 -30.47 -7.80 24.10
C GLY A 403 -29.29 -6.86 24.36
N GLY A 404 -29.03 -6.58 25.63
CA GLY A 404 -27.96 -5.70 26.10
C GLY A 404 -26.67 -6.44 26.48
N ALA A 405 -25.75 -5.75 27.14
CA ALA A 405 -24.45 -6.30 27.53
C ALA A 405 -24.56 -7.52 28.47
N THR A 406 -25.63 -7.58 29.27
CA THR A 406 -25.94 -8.72 30.16
C THR A 406 -26.33 -9.99 29.41
N ASP A 407 -26.85 -9.87 28.20
CA ASP A 407 -27.33 -10.98 27.38
C ASP A 407 -26.22 -11.64 26.55
N ILE A 408 -25.01 -11.06 26.56
CA ILE A 408 -23.83 -11.63 25.88
C ILE A 408 -23.54 -13.05 26.38
N ALA A 409 -23.66 -13.30 27.68
CA ALA A 409 -23.44 -14.62 28.27
C ALA A 409 -24.45 -15.67 27.74
N MET A 410 -25.72 -15.26 27.63
CA MET A 410 -26.79 -16.12 27.14
C MET A 410 -26.64 -16.36 25.63
N ALA A 411 -26.34 -15.32 24.86
CA ALA A 411 -26.10 -15.42 23.42
C ALA A 411 -24.86 -16.28 23.12
N ALA A 412 -23.79 -16.15 23.91
CA ALA A 412 -22.58 -16.94 23.73
C ALA A 412 -22.78 -18.43 23.97
N SER A 413 -23.50 -18.79 25.04
CA SER A 413 -23.83 -20.19 25.35
C SER A 413 -24.84 -20.80 24.39
N THR A 414 -25.85 -20.04 23.96
CA THR A 414 -26.92 -20.54 23.08
C THR A 414 -26.48 -20.67 21.63
N HIS A 415 -25.73 -19.69 21.11
CA HIS A 415 -25.34 -19.65 19.70
C HIS A 415 -23.89 -20.08 19.46
N GLY A 416 -23.08 -20.29 20.50
CA GLY A 416 -21.67 -20.65 20.39
C GLY A 416 -20.83 -19.50 19.86
N VAL A 417 -20.98 -18.31 20.45
CA VAL A 417 -20.26 -17.10 20.03
C VAL A 417 -18.80 -17.20 20.43
N GLU A 418 -17.90 -17.01 19.48
CA GLU A 418 -16.45 -17.02 19.70
C GLU A 418 -15.87 -15.61 19.82
N MET A 419 -16.57 -14.60 19.26
CA MET A 419 -16.06 -13.23 19.20
C MET A 419 -17.17 -12.16 19.24
N VAL A 420 -16.88 -11.01 19.85
CA VAL A 420 -17.74 -9.82 19.85
C VAL A 420 -17.07 -8.66 19.10
N LEU A 421 -17.73 -8.09 18.11
CA LEU A 421 -17.29 -6.93 17.35
C LEU A 421 -18.02 -5.69 17.86
N VAL A 422 -17.29 -4.73 18.42
CA VAL A 422 -17.88 -3.55 19.07
C VAL A 422 -17.77 -2.33 18.16
N ALA A 423 -18.91 -1.80 17.72
CA ALA A 423 -18.97 -0.56 16.94
C ALA A 423 -18.81 0.65 17.87
N LEU A 424 -17.63 1.26 17.88
CA LEU A 424 -17.36 2.43 18.74
C LEU A 424 -18.23 3.65 18.39
N ALA A 425 -18.68 3.74 17.14
CA ALA A 425 -19.49 4.85 16.65
C ALA A 425 -20.91 4.92 17.25
N ASP A 426 -21.41 3.78 17.73
CA ASP A 426 -22.81 3.62 18.13
C ASP A 426 -22.99 3.53 19.65
N LEU A 427 -21.90 3.43 20.41
CA LEU A 427 -21.93 3.06 21.83
C LEU A 427 -21.21 4.09 22.68
N ASP A 428 -21.84 4.48 23.78
CA ASP A 428 -21.21 5.32 24.80
C ASP A 428 -20.00 4.60 25.43
N PRO A 429 -18.96 5.35 25.86
CA PRO A 429 -17.78 4.77 26.48
C PRO A 429 -18.05 3.92 27.74
N SER A 430 -19.14 4.18 28.46
CA SER A 430 -19.59 3.35 29.59
C SER A 430 -20.06 1.97 29.12
N VAL A 431 -20.88 1.94 28.07
CA VAL A 431 -21.44 0.70 27.51
C VAL A 431 -20.35 -0.16 26.88
N VAL A 432 -19.36 0.48 26.22
CA VAL A 432 -18.18 -0.23 25.69
C VAL A 432 -17.40 -0.91 26.82
N ARG A 433 -17.23 -0.26 27.98
CA ARG A 433 -16.59 -0.87 29.16
C ARG A 433 -17.38 -2.06 29.68
N ASP A 434 -18.70 -1.93 29.80
CA ASP A 434 -19.56 -3.01 30.29
C ASP A 434 -19.50 -4.26 29.38
N ILE A 435 -19.49 -4.05 28.06
CA ILE A 435 -19.32 -5.12 27.07
C ILE A 435 -17.92 -5.74 27.19
N ALA A 436 -16.86 -4.93 27.30
CA ALA A 436 -15.49 -5.43 27.44
C ALA A 436 -15.30 -6.26 28.73
N GLU A 437 -15.89 -5.82 29.84
CA GLU A 437 -15.88 -6.56 31.11
C GLU A 437 -16.66 -7.88 31.00
N ALA A 438 -17.83 -7.87 30.38
CA ALA A 438 -18.60 -9.09 30.12
C ALA A 438 -17.81 -10.10 29.27
N CYS A 439 -17.19 -9.64 28.18
CA CYS A 439 -16.37 -10.50 27.33
C CYS A 439 -15.15 -11.07 28.09
N LYS A 440 -14.49 -10.25 28.92
CA LYS A 440 -13.35 -10.67 29.73
C LYS A 440 -13.72 -11.72 30.79
N LYS A 441 -14.88 -11.58 31.44
CA LYS A 441 -15.40 -12.57 32.41
C LYS A 441 -15.72 -13.91 31.75
N LEU A 442 -16.19 -13.89 30.50
CA LEU A 442 -16.60 -15.06 29.75
C LEU A 442 -15.47 -15.70 28.92
N GLY A 443 -14.29 -15.06 28.84
CA GLY A 443 -13.18 -15.53 28.01
C GLY A 443 -13.42 -15.43 26.50
N ILE A 444 -14.31 -14.52 26.07
CA ILE A 444 -14.66 -14.32 24.66
C ILE A 444 -13.78 -13.21 24.08
N GLU A 445 -13.20 -13.44 22.89
CA GLU A 445 -12.41 -12.42 22.19
C GLU A 445 -13.31 -11.25 21.78
N TYR A 446 -12.92 -10.00 22.06
CA TYR A 446 -13.65 -8.83 21.57
C TYR A 446 -12.72 -7.91 20.77
N ARG A 447 -13.26 -7.27 19.74
CA ARG A 447 -12.51 -6.31 18.90
C ARG A 447 -13.29 -5.02 18.75
N LEU A 448 -12.61 -3.91 18.98
CA LEU A 448 -13.18 -2.57 18.79
C LEU A 448 -13.00 -2.14 17.34
N ILE A 449 -14.10 -1.77 16.68
CA ILE A 449 -14.10 -1.30 15.29
C ILE A 449 -14.43 0.20 15.29
N PRO A 450 -13.50 1.08 14.87
CA PRO A 450 -13.76 2.50 14.72
C PRO A 450 -14.74 2.76 13.57
N ALA A 451 -15.43 3.91 13.59
CA ALA A 451 -16.37 4.25 12.54
C ALA A 451 -15.66 4.32 11.17
N LEU A 452 -16.29 3.78 10.13
CA LEU A 452 -15.79 3.88 8.76
C LEU A 452 -15.71 5.35 8.29
N SER A 453 -16.56 6.23 8.87
CA SER A 453 -16.50 7.68 8.69
C SER A 453 -15.21 8.27 9.25
N ASP A 454 -14.78 7.85 10.44
CA ASP A 454 -13.60 8.41 11.13
C ASP A 454 -12.29 7.99 10.46
N VAL A 455 -12.30 6.86 9.74
CA VAL A 455 -11.20 6.43 8.87
C VAL A 455 -11.16 7.22 7.56
N LEU A 456 -12.28 7.85 7.15
CA LEU A 456 -12.43 8.62 5.92
C LEU A 456 -12.36 10.15 6.14
N SER A 457 -12.78 10.65 7.29
CA SER A 457 -12.62 12.05 7.71
C SER A 457 -11.24 12.23 8.33
N GLN A 458 -10.44 13.12 7.76
CA GLN A 458 -9.11 13.46 8.24
C GLN A 458 -9.11 14.27 9.56
N GLU A 459 -10.01 13.97 10.49
CA GLU A 459 -9.99 14.56 11.83
C GLU A 459 -9.29 13.59 12.76
N GLU A 460 -8.27 14.11 13.45
CA GLU A 460 -7.42 13.33 14.35
C GLU A 460 -8.26 12.69 15.46
N PRO A 461 -8.15 11.37 15.70
CA PRO A 461 -8.76 10.77 16.87
C PRO A 461 -8.11 11.35 18.13
N GLN A 462 -8.87 12.11 18.92
CA GLN A 462 -8.44 12.47 20.27
C GLN A 462 -8.44 11.21 21.14
N LEU A 463 -7.24 10.76 21.49
CA LEU A 463 -7.02 9.74 22.51
C LEU A 463 -7.34 10.35 23.88
N VAL A 464 -8.56 10.11 24.40
CA VAL A 464 -8.86 10.35 25.81
C VAL A 464 -8.20 9.23 26.60
N ARG A 465 -7.15 9.58 27.35
CA ARG A 465 -6.51 8.67 28.31
C ARG A 465 -7.46 8.42 29.49
N PRO A 466 -7.61 7.16 29.97
CA PRO A 466 -8.44 6.83 31.14
C PRO A 466 -8.08 7.58 32.44
N ASP A 467 -6.86 8.10 32.50
CA ASP A 467 -6.20 8.72 33.64
C ASP A 467 -6.55 10.21 33.85
N LEU A 468 -7.41 10.79 33.00
CA LEU A 468 -7.83 12.20 33.07
C LEU A 468 -9.36 12.39 33.16
N LEU A 469 -10.05 11.51 33.88
CA LEU A 469 -11.38 11.85 34.40
C LEU A 469 -11.19 12.84 35.56
N PRO A 470 -11.86 14.02 35.55
CA PRO A 470 -11.88 14.88 36.72
C PRO A 470 -12.45 14.09 37.90
N ASN A 471 -11.65 13.91 38.94
CA ASN A 471 -12.15 13.60 40.28
C ASN A 471 -12.96 14.81 40.75
N GLU A 472 -14.24 14.85 40.42
CA GLU A 472 -15.19 15.68 41.16
C GLU A 472 -16.01 14.78 42.07
N GLY A 473 -15.45 14.56 43.26
CA GLY A 473 -16.20 14.21 44.44
C GLY A 473 -15.87 15.19 45.56
N ARG A 474 -16.92 15.61 46.29
CA ARG A 474 -16.92 16.47 47.51
C ARG A 474 -16.87 17.97 47.15
N VAL A 475 -17.90 18.77 47.40
CA VAL A 475 -18.76 18.93 48.60
C VAL A 475 -20.20 19.19 48.20
#